data_AF-A0A085GDV4-F1
#
_entry.id   AF-A0A085GDV4-F1
#
_cell.length_a   1.000
_cell.length_b   1.000
_cell.length_c   1.000
_cell.angle_alpha   90.00
_cell.angle_beta   90.00
_cell.angle_gamma   90.00
#
_symmetry.space_group_name_H-M   'P 1'
#
loop_
_entity.id
_entity.type
_entity.pdbx_description
1 polymer ?
#
loop_
_entity_poly.entity_id
_entity_poly.type
_entity_poly.pdbx_seq_one_letter_code
_entity_poly.pdbx_strand_id
1 'polypeptide(L)' 'MEANTFVKSWGSEYIEDGVVRFRLWAHGQASISLRLDGETWAMRTAKDGWFELEVAGISPGAEYQFVLAN' A
#
# COMPACT_ATOMS: atom_id res chain seq x y z
N MET A 1 19.27 -7.98 -20.16
CA MET A 1 19.01 -8.23 -18.74
C MET A 1 17.51 -8.32 -18.59
N GLU A 2 16.95 -9.52 -18.43
CA GLU A 2 15.52 -9.67 -18.15
C GLU A 2 15.31 -9.41 -16.66
N ALA A 3 14.63 -8.31 -16.33
CA ALA A 3 14.22 -8.05 -14.96
C ALA A 3 13.05 -9.00 -14.64
N ASN A 4 13.34 -10.10 -13.96
CA ASN A 4 12.31 -11.01 -13.50
C ASN A 4 11.49 -10.27 -12.43
N THR A 5 10.31 -9.78 -12.79
CA THR A 5 9.48 -8.97 -11.91
C THR A 5 8.93 -9.88 -10.80
N PHE A 6 9.41 -9.70 -9.58
CA PHE A 6 8.90 -10.41 -8.42
C PHE A 6 7.61 -9.74 -7.95
N VAL A 7 6.47 -10.30 -8.36
CA VAL A 7 5.15 -9.78 -7.98
C VAL A 7 4.86 -10.13 -6.53
N LYS A 8 4.69 -9.11 -5.69
CA LYS A 8 4.41 -9.27 -4.26
C LYS A 8 2.91 -9.19 -4.01
N SER A 9 2.41 -10.03 -3.10
CA SER A 9 1.01 -9.91 -2.64
C SER A 9 0.81 -8.86 -1.55
N TRP A 10 1.89 -8.31 -0.97
CA TRP A 10 1.88 -7.37 0.17
C TRP A 10 2.96 -6.28 0.05
N GLY A 11 2.85 -5.26 0.92
CA GLY A 11 3.77 -4.13 1.00
C GLY A 11 3.47 -3.08 -0.08
N SER A 12 4.51 -2.40 -0.54
CA SER A 12 4.44 -1.45 -1.65
C SER A 12 4.97 -2.06 -2.95
N GLU A 13 4.22 -1.89 -4.04
CA GLU A 13 4.57 -2.37 -5.37
C GLU A 13 4.09 -1.38 -6.45
N TYR A 14 4.96 -1.04 -7.39
CA TYR A 14 4.57 -0.29 -8.58
C TYR A 14 3.78 -1.21 -9.51
N ILE A 15 2.52 -0.88 -9.77
CA ILE A 15 1.64 -1.65 -10.67
C ILE A 15 1.59 -1.04 -12.07
N GLU A 16 1.84 0.27 -12.17
CA GLU A 16 1.96 1.06 -13.40
C GLU A 16 2.96 2.21 -13.16
N ASP A 17 3.31 2.96 -14.21
CA ASP A 17 4.25 4.08 -14.11
C ASP A 17 3.75 5.14 -13.12
N GLY A 18 4.47 5.28 -12.00
CA GLY A 18 4.12 6.22 -10.93
C GLY A 18 2.92 5.81 -10.08
N VAL A 19 2.34 4.63 -10.28
CA VAL A 19 1.21 4.12 -9.47
C VAL A 19 1.70 3.00 -8.56
N VAL A 20 1.60 3.23 -7.25
CA VAL A 20 1.98 2.25 -6.23
C VAL A 20 0.73 1.69 -5.57
N ARG A 21 0.63 0.35 -5.55
CA ARG A 21 -0.31 -0.37 -4.71
C ARG A 21 0.34 -0.66 -3.36
N PHE A 22 -0.29 -0.19 -2.31
CA PHE A 22 0.03 -0.52 -0.92
C PHE A 22 -0.96 -1.55 -0.44
N ARG A 23 -0.47 -2.68 0.09
CA ARG A 23 -1.32 -3.78 0.52
C ARG A 23 -0.83 -4.39 1.82
N LEU A 24 -1.73 -4.54 2.79
CA LEU A 24 -1.43 -5.08 4.12
C LEU A 24 -2.50 -6.08 4.55
N TRP A 25 -2.09 -7.22 5.09
CA TRP A 25 -3.01 -8.16 5.72
C TRP A 25 -3.10 -7.89 7.21
N ALA A 26 -4.31 -7.65 7.72
CA ALA A 26 -4.52 -7.26 9.10
C ALA A 26 -5.95 -7.59 9.58
N HIS A 27 -6.28 -8.86 9.68
CA HIS A 27 -7.62 -9.35 10.07
C HIS A 27 -8.17 -8.81 11.41
N GLY A 28 -7.31 -8.37 12.34
CA GLY A 28 -7.69 -7.87 13.66
C GLY A 28 -7.94 -6.37 13.70
N GLN A 29 -7.79 -5.68 12.57
CA GLN A 29 -7.97 -4.24 12.47
C GLN A 29 -9.33 -3.92 11.84
N ALA A 30 -10.06 -3.00 12.46
CA ALA A 30 -11.33 -2.51 11.89
C ALA A 30 -11.09 -1.56 10.70
N SER A 31 -9.98 -0.81 10.73
CA SER A 31 -9.58 0.11 9.68
C SER A 31 -8.06 0.30 9.69
N ILE A 32 -7.49 0.56 8.52
CA ILE A 32 -6.08 0.95 8.36
C ILE A 32 -6.02 2.18 7.47
N SER A 33 -5.13 3.11 7.80
CA SER A 33 -4.77 4.22 6.93
C SER A 33 -3.32 4.11 6.48
N LEU A 34 -3.01 4.63 5.30
CA LEU A 34 -1.65 4.83 4.83
C LEU A 34 -1.29 6.30 5.07
N ARG A 35 -0.24 6.55 5.85
CA ARG A 35 0.43 7.85 5.83
C ARG A 35 1.53 7.80 4.78
N LEU A 36 1.54 8.70 3.82
CA LEU A 36 2.59 8.79 2.81
C LEU A 36 2.94 10.27 2.59
N ASP A 37 4.22 10.58 2.66
CA ASP A 37 4.77 11.95 2.65
C ASP A 37 4.06 12.92 3.63
N GLY A 38 3.61 12.39 4.77
CA GLY A 38 2.93 13.14 5.83
C GLY A 38 1.40 13.27 5.65
N GLU A 39 0.86 13.02 4.46
CA GLU A 39 -0.58 12.97 4.23
C GLU A 39 -1.14 11.60 4.59
N THR A 40 -2.38 11.53 5.09
CA THR A 40 -3.00 10.27 5.53
C THR A 40 -4.24 9.95 4.70
N TRP A 41 -4.25 8.75 4.12
CA TRP A 41 -5.35 8.23 3.30
C TRP A 41 -5.91 6.95 3.91
N ALA A 42 -7.23 6.85 3.96
CA ALA A 42 -7.88 5.61 4.39
C ALA A 42 -7.66 4.49 3.35
N MET A 43 -7.27 3.31 3.80
CA MET A 43 -7.17 2.14 2.92
C MET A 43 -8.53 1.47 2.74
N ARG A 44 -8.78 0.93 1.55
CA ARG A 44 -9.98 0.13 1.28
C ARG A 44 -9.82 -1.24 1.93
N THR A 45 -10.85 -1.68 2.66
CA THR A 45 -10.99 -3.08 3.08
C THR A 45 -11.25 -3.96 1.86
N ALA A 46 -10.33 -4.86 1.57
CA ALA A 46 -10.49 -5.92 0.59
C ALA A 46 -10.95 -7.22 1.29
N LYS A 47 -11.09 -8.30 0.51
CA LYS A 47 -11.50 -9.60 1.04
C LYS A 47 -10.44 -10.19 1.98
N ASP A 48 -10.86 -11.08 2.86
CA ASP A 48 -10.00 -11.93 3.69
C ASP A 48 -9.03 -11.16 4.62
N GLY A 49 -9.45 -9.99 5.09
CA GLY A 49 -8.68 -9.16 6.03
C GLY A 49 -7.54 -8.37 5.37
N TRP A 50 -7.53 -8.27 4.04
CA TRP A 50 -6.63 -7.40 3.31
C TRP A 50 -7.10 -5.95 3.31
N PHE A 51 -6.15 -5.04 3.33
CA PHE A 51 -6.33 -3.62 3.10
C PHE A 51 -5.49 -3.21 1.91
N GLU A 52 -6.04 -2.39 1.03
CA GLU A 52 -5.37 -1.92 -0.18
C GLU A 52 -5.62 -0.44 -0.47
N LEU A 53 -4.61 0.23 -1.02
CA LEU A 53 -4.71 1.59 -1.53
C LEU A 53 -3.79 1.74 -2.75
N GLU A 54 -4.29 2.37 -3.80
CA GLU A 54 -3.52 2.70 -5.00
C GLU A 54 -3.36 4.21 -5.05
N VAL A 55 -2.11 4.66 -5.20
CA VAL A 55 -1.79 6.09 -5.24
C VAL A 55 -0.90 6.35 -6.45
N ALA A 56 -1.30 7.33 -7.26
CA ALA A 56 -0.55 7.78 -8.43
C ALA A 56 0.41 8.92 -8.07
N GLY A 57 1.44 9.13 -8.89
CA GLY A 57 2.42 10.20 -8.73
C GLY A 57 3.50 9.92 -7.68
N ILE A 58 3.69 8.65 -7.27
CA ILE A 58 4.67 8.30 -6.25
C ILE A 58 6.05 8.16 -6.86
N SER A 59 7.01 8.87 -6.27
CA SER A 59 8.42 8.77 -6.64
C SER A 59 9.14 7.72 -5.79
N PRO A 60 10.13 6.99 -6.33
CA PRO A 60 10.98 6.12 -5.53
C PRO A 60 11.63 6.89 -4.38
N GLY A 61 11.56 6.34 -3.16
CA GLY A 61 12.06 6.99 -1.95
C GLY A 61 11.02 7.76 -1.14
N ALA A 62 9.77 7.88 -1.62
CA ALA A 62 8.67 8.43 -0.84
C ALA A 62 8.46 7.65 0.46
N GLU A 63 8.30 8.37 1.58
CA GLU A 63 8.19 7.76 2.90
C GLU A 63 6.75 7.36 3.18
N TYR A 64 6.54 6.18 3.76
CA TYR A 64 5.19 5.73 4.12
C TYR A 64 5.13 4.94 5.43
N GLN A 65 3.95 4.94 6.04
CA GLN A 65 3.64 4.23 7.28
C GLN A 65 2.20 3.68 7.22
N PHE A 66 1.99 2.46 7.72
CA PHE A 66 0.64 1.98 8.01
C PHE A 66 0.22 2.47 9.39
N VAL A 67 -0.92 3.15 9.46
CA VAL A 67 -1.52 3.65 10.69
C VAL A 67 -2.67 2.73 11.07
N LEU A 68 -2.51 2.04 12.20
CA LEU A 68 -3.50 1.13 12.77
C LEU A 68 -4.56 1.89 13.56
N ALA A 69 -5.76 1.33 13.66
CA ALA A 69 -6.77 1.83 14.59
C ALA A 69 -6.38 1.46 16.03
N ASN A 70 -6.64 2.36 16.97
CA ASN A 70 -6.48 2.10 18.42
C ASN A 70 -7.67 1.31 19.00
#